data_AF-A0A8J7J213-F1
#
_entry.id   AF-A0A8J7J213-F1
#
_cell.length_a   1.000
_cell.length_b   1.000
_cell.length_c   1.000
_cell.angle_alpha   90.00
_cell.angle_beta   90.00
_cell.angle_gamma   90.00
#
_symmetry.space_group_name_H-M   'P 1'
#
loop_
_entity.id
_entity.type
_entity.pdbx_description
1 polymer ?
#
loop_
_entity_poly.entity_id
_entity_poly.type
_entity_poly.pdbx_seq_one_letter_code
_entity_poly.pdbx_strand_id
1 'polypeptide(L)'
;MAKTYLPEPLYRLLSLRFVIKFLRWYYDNVKPIFYKNDYKQWKRFWYKCEMFFKRRYLLAILKFIIEVYLIIAICFYIGIWLFNTEKPSLYHGFKATIVKALIFIKESGCILVVESLYYKIIFFVLILVFFKSVRNAFFAILRQFKVLPGKEFTHLFERYVQIGLFSKYREQRGIYDKLKKQYPIDSHFVGLPMDMEFMKAGKIKKVYDLDSKKMMSVPKDKRTNKRDSLFAMKHQMEGLLKIKKRTEDKDRFHPFVFADPRRMADPRYFDYTVDANGDVKLVKGCLMQTYLEVHKFSGIKMYPALGYYPFDEALLPLWKYCIQKGLPVMTHCIKGTIFYRGKKKKEWDTHPIFTEGKVDKTKRAAVEVDKRIDFDINAHYIQEEDKPLYLNEVKNISFSNNFTNPLNYLCLLEEDLLVKIVDNAKDLRLRHIFYDANGAFRGGLKDLKICFAHFGGEDQWNRFLESDRDNYTTQMILQPEKGIDFFNNANGKPSLGKLAFIWKYVDWYTIICSIMLQYDNVYADISYILHNKAILALLKHTLTNKTLKEKILYGSDFYVVRNHKSDKAILADMRAGLTEEEFDQIARYNPRKYLNLGDFVPN
;
A
#
# COMPACT_ATOMS: atom_id res chain seq x y z
N MET A 1 -7.92 -5.14 -15.38
CA MET A 1 -8.45 -4.32 -14.28
C MET A 1 -9.73 -3.59 -14.68
N ALA A 2 -9.76 -2.63 -15.63
CA ALA A 2 -11.06 -2.07 -16.09
C ALA A 2 -12.01 -3.15 -16.67
N LYS A 3 -11.45 -4.10 -17.45
CA LYS A 3 -12.15 -5.32 -17.93
C LYS A 3 -12.74 -6.20 -16.81
N THR A 4 -12.23 -6.07 -15.58
CA THR A 4 -12.65 -6.87 -14.43
C THR A 4 -13.94 -6.35 -13.81
N TYR A 5 -14.27 -5.06 -14.02
CA TYR A 5 -15.38 -4.39 -13.34
C TYR A 5 -16.38 -3.71 -14.28
N LEU A 6 -16.06 -3.57 -15.57
CA LEU A 6 -16.93 -2.93 -16.55
C LEU A 6 -17.14 -3.87 -17.76
N PRO A 7 -18.38 -4.04 -18.23
CA PRO A 7 -18.66 -4.83 -19.43
C PRO A 7 -18.18 -4.11 -20.69
N GLU A 8 -18.06 -4.84 -21.79
CA GLU A 8 -17.85 -4.26 -23.12
C GLU A 8 -19.10 -3.50 -23.55
N PRO A 9 -19.03 -2.30 -24.18
CA PRO A 9 -17.85 -1.51 -24.57
C PRO A 9 -17.34 -0.52 -23.51
N LEU A 10 -18.00 -0.42 -22.35
CA LEU A 10 -17.74 0.61 -21.34
C LEU A 10 -16.31 0.59 -20.80
N TYR A 11 -15.69 -0.59 -20.63
CA TYR A 11 -14.30 -0.66 -20.16
C TYR A 11 -13.30 -0.07 -21.17
N ARG A 12 -13.63 -0.04 -22.48
CA ARG A 12 -12.79 0.56 -23.53
C ARG A 12 -12.90 2.08 -23.48
N LEU A 13 -14.11 2.59 -23.28
CA LEU A 13 -14.40 4.02 -23.14
C LEU A 13 -13.76 4.60 -21.86
N LEU A 14 -13.84 3.89 -20.74
CA LEU A 14 -13.24 4.27 -19.44
C LEU A 14 -11.82 3.71 -19.25
N SER A 15 -11.02 3.65 -20.32
CA SER A 15 -9.62 3.27 -20.19
C SER A 15 -8.86 4.25 -19.29
N LEU A 16 -7.85 3.77 -18.54
CA LEU A 16 -7.02 4.61 -17.66
C LEU A 16 -6.43 5.82 -18.41
N ARG A 17 -6.04 5.61 -19.67
CA ARG A 17 -5.52 6.68 -20.54
C ARG A 17 -6.57 7.77 -20.78
N PHE A 18 -7.82 7.39 -21.03
CA PHE A 18 -8.92 8.33 -21.21
C PHE A 18 -9.22 9.08 -19.92
N VAL A 19 -9.35 8.37 -18.79
CA VAL A 19 -9.62 8.99 -17.47
C VAL A 19 -8.55 10.02 -17.12
N ILE A 20 -7.26 9.68 -17.27
CA ILE A 20 -6.16 10.63 -17.02
C ILE A 20 -6.23 11.83 -17.97
N LYS A 21 -6.51 11.63 -19.26
CA LYS A 21 -6.64 12.72 -20.25
C LYS A 21 -7.79 13.65 -19.89
N PHE A 22 -8.95 13.08 -19.52
CA PHE A 22 -10.13 13.84 -19.10
C PHE A 22 -9.88 14.63 -17.82
N LEU A 23 -9.30 13.99 -16.79
CA LEU A 23 -8.93 14.68 -15.54
C LEU A 23 -7.94 15.83 -15.80
N ARG A 24 -6.96 15.63 -16.68
CA ARG A 24 -6.04 16.70 -17.09
C ARG A 24 -6.82 17.86 -17.70
N TRP A 25 -7.61 17.59 -18.73
CA TRP A 25 -8.45 18.59 -19.39
C TRP A 25 -9.36 19.34 -18.40
N TYR A 26 -10.08 18.63 -17.52
CA TYR A 26 -10.97 19.24 -16.54
C TYR A 26 -10.23 20.19 -15.60
N TYR A 27 -9.12 19.76 -15.01
CA TYR A 27 -8.39 20.58 -14.05
C TYR A 27 -7.61 21.74 -14.70
N ASP A 28 -7.21 21.58 -15.96
CA ASP A 28 -6.42 22.60 -16.67
C ASP A 28 -7.31 23.62 -17.40
N ASN A 29 -8.51 23.22 -17.86
CA ASN A 29 -9.39 24.07 -18.67
C ASN A 29 -10.73 24.40 -17.99
N VAL A 30 -11.35 23.46 -17.27
CA VAL A 30 -12.70 23.64 -16.68
C VAL A 30 -12.63 24.23 -15.28
N LYS A 31 -11.83 23.65 -14.39
CA LYS A 31 -11.73 24.09 -13.00
C LYS A 31 -11.34 25.57 -12.84
N PRO A 32 -10.43 26.14 -13.65
CA PRO A 32 -10.11 27.57 -13.60
C PRO A 32 -11.32 28.48 -13.87
N ILE A 33 -12.29 28.02 -14.68
CA ILE A 33 -13.51 28.78 -15.01
C ILE A 33 -14.31 29.07 -13.74
N PHE A 34 -14.30 28.17 -12.75
CA PHE A 34 -15.04 28.38 -11.50
C PHE A 34 -14.56 29.56 -10.67
N TYR A 35 -13.33 30.02 -10.91
CA TYR A 35 -12.77 31.18 -10.21
C TYR A 35 -12.97 32.49 -10.99
N LYS A 36 -13.39 32.43 -12.26
CA LYS A 36 -13.68 33.61 -13.10
C LYS A 36 -14.95 34.32 -12.64
N ASN A 37 -14.99 35.63 -12.88
CA ASN A 37 -16.13 36.47 -12.48
C ASN A 37 -17.42 36.08 -13.21
N ASP A 38 -17.36 35.73 -14.49
CA ASP A 38 -18.54 35.35 -15.28
C ASP A 38 -19.25 34.13 -14.70
N TYR A 39 -18.48 33.11 -14.30
CA TYR A 39 -19.05 31.93 -13.65
C TYR A 39 -19.66 32.28 -12.29
N LYS A 40 -19.02 33.15 -11.50
CA LYS A 40 -19.58 33.63 -10.23
C LYS A 40 -20.89 34.39 -10.44
N GLN A 41 -20.97 35.22 -11.48
CA GLN A 41 -22.19 35.95 -11.85
C GLN A 41 -23.30 34.99 -12.29
N TRP A 42 -22.99 34.04 -13.18
CA TRP A 42 -23.92 33.01 -13.61
C TRP A 42 -24.46 32.19 -12.43
N LYS A 43 -23.58 31.79 -11.50
CA LYS A 43 -23.99 31.08 -10.27
C LYS A 43 -24.90 31.94 -9.38
N ARG A 44 -24.62 33.23 -9.24
CA ARG A 44 -25.49 34.18 -8.51
C ARG A 44 -26.84 34.34 -9.18
N PHE A 45 -26.89 34.40 -10.51
CA PHE A 45 -28.12 34.44 -11.28
C PHE A 45 -28.99 33.21 -10.99
N TRP A 46 -28.43 32.00 -11.12
CA TRP A 46 -29.17 30.77 -10.83
C TRP A 46 -29.63 30.66 -9.38
N TYR A 47 -28.81 31.12 -8.43
CA TYR A 47 -29.22 31.20 -7.03
C TYR A 47 -30.43 32.13 -6.84
N LYS A 48 -30.44 33.30 -7.48
CA LYS A 48 -31.59 34.21 -7.46
C LYS A 48 -32.84 33.56 -8.05
N CYS A 49 -32.71 32.88 -9.18
CA CYS A 49 -33.81 32.11 -9.78
C CYS A 49 -34.32 31.03 -8.81
N GLU A 50 -33.44 30.22 -8.23
CA GLU A 50 -33.84 29.16 -7.30
C GLU A 50 -34.55 29.71 -6.06
N MET A 51 -34.05 30.81 -5.50
CA MET A 51 -34.68 31.50 -4.36
C MET A 51 -36.02 32.14 -4.73
N PHE A 52 -36.19 32.64 -5.96
CA PHE A 52 -37.46 33.16 -6.44
C PHE A 52 -38.56 32.09 -6.46
N PHE A 53 -38.25 30.88 -6.96
CA PHE A 53 -39.20 29.76 -6.93
C PHE A 53 -39.46 29.26 -5.50
N LYS A 54 -38.44 29.19 -4.64
CA LYS A 54 -38.58 28.70 -3.26
C LYS A 54 -39.37 29.65 -2.34
N ARG A 55 -39.27 30.96 -2.55
CA ARG A 55 -39.93 31.97 -1.71
C ARG A 55 -41.42 32.16 -2.02
N ARG A 56 -41.91 31.62 -3.13
CA ARG A 56 -43.32 31.74 -3.55
C ARG A 56 -43.96 30.35 -3.57
N TYR A 57 -44.89 30.09 -2.64
CA TYR A 57 -45.52 28.78 -2.45
C TYR A 57 -46.09 28.18 -3.75
N LEU A 58 -46.84 28.97 -4.53
CA LEU A 58 -47.43 28.54 -5.81
C LEU A 58 -46.36 28.15 -6.85
N LEU A 59 -45.26 28.89 -6.93
CA LEU A 59 -44.17 28.59 -7.87
C LEU A 59 -43.35 27.38 -7.42
N ALA A 60 -43.23 27.15 -6.11
CA ALA A 60 -42.62 25.93 -5.58
C ALA A 60 -43.44 24.69 -5.94
N ILE A 61 -44.77 24.75 -5.82
CA ILE A 61 -45.69 23.69 -6.26
C ILE A 61 -45.58 23.46 -7.77
N LEU A 62 -45.63 24.52 -8.57
CA LEU A 62 -45.52 24.42 -10.02
C LEU A 62 -44.20 23.77 -10.44
N LYS A 63 -43.09 24.19 -9.82
CA LYS A 63 -41.78 23.58 -10.04
C LYS A 63 -41.76 22.10 -9.68
N PHE A 64 -42.37 21.72 -8.55
CA PHE A 64 -42.47 20.32 -8.14
C PHE A 64 -43.25 19.48 -9.16
N ILE A 65 -44.39 19.97 -9.65
CA ILE A 65 -45.20 19.30 -10.67
C ILE A 65 -44.38 19.09 -11.96
N ILE A 66 -43.63 20.11 -12.39
CA ILE A 66 -42.74 20.02 -13.56
C ILE A 66 -41.64 18.98 -13.32
N GLU A 67 -41.02 18.96 -12.14
CA GLU A 67 -39.99 17.95 -11.82
C GLU A 67 -40.55 16.52 -11.81
N VAL A 68 -41.76 16.32 -11.27
CA VAL A 68 -42.47 15.03 -11.30
C VAL A 68 -42.77 14.62 -12.74
N TYR A 69 -43.27 15.54 -13.56
CA TYR A 69 -43.52 15.31 -14.97
C TYR A 69 -42.26 14.86 -15.71
N LEU A 70 -41.14 15.56 -15.51
CA LEU A 70 -39.86 15.21 -16.13
C LEU A 70 -39.34 13.85 -15.67
N ILE A 71 -39.53 13.46 -14.42
CA ILE A 71 -39.20 12.12 -13.93
C ILE A 71 -40.04 11.06 -14.65
N ILE A 72 -41.36 11.29 -14.76
CA ILE A 72 -42.28 10.38 -15.47
C ILE A 72 -41.87 10.25 -16.93
N ALA A 73 -41.54 11.36 -17.60
CA ALA A 73 -41.03 11.36 -18.98
C ALA A 73 -39.76 10.53 -19.14
N ILE A 74 -38.78 10.69 -18.25
CA ILE A 74 -37.56 9.89 -18.26
C ILE A 74 -37.88 8.39 -18.08
N CYS A 75 -38.72 8.05 -17.10
CA CYS A 75 -39.11 6.67 -16.83
C CYS A 75 -39.86 6.04 -18.02
N PHE A 76 -40.73 6.79 -18.67
CA PHE A 76 -41.45 6.38 -19.87
C PHE A 76 -40.51 6.01 -21.01
N TYR A 77 -39.56 6.89 -21.33
CA TYR A 77 -38.59 6.63 -22.40
C TYR A 77 -37.63 5.47 -22.09
N ILE A 78 -37.21 5.31 -20.83
CA ILE A 78 -36.45 4.13 -20.40
C ILE A 78 -37.30 2.87 -20.55
N GLY A 79 -38.59 2.94 -20.17
CA GLY A 79 -39.55 1.85 -20.31
C GLY A 79 -39.71 1.40 -21.76
N ILE A 80 -39.93 2.32 -22.70
CA ILE A 80 -40.04 2.00 -24.13
C ILE A 80 -38.72 1.44 -24.69
N TRP A 81 -37.57 1.86 -24.16
CA TRP A 81 -36.28 1.29 -24.56
C TRP A 81 -36.10 -0.16 -24.06
N LEU A 82 -36.63 -0.49 -22.88
CA LEU A 82 -36.52 -1.83 -22.29
C LEU A 82 -37.59 -2.81 -22.75
N PHE A 83 -38.78 -2.32 -23.10
CA PHE A 83 -39.95 -3.13 -23.44
C PHE A 83 -40.45 -2.81 -24.84
N ASN A 84 -40.63 -3.83 -25.68
CA ASN A 84 -41.19 -3.67 -27.01
C ASN A 84 -42.71 -3.47 -26.92
N THR A 85 -43.13 -2.20 -26.98
CA THR A 85 -44.54 -1.82 -26.90
C THR A 85 -45.37 -2.20 -28.13
N GLU A 86 -44.74 -2.59 -29.24
CA GLU A 86 -45.44 -3.03 -30.47
C GLU A 86 -45.86 -4.50 -30.41
N LYS A 87 -45.27 -5.29 -29.49
CA LYS A 87 -45.59 -6.70 -29.27
C LYS A 87 -45.91 -6.98 -27.80
N PRO A 88 -47.01 -6.42 -27.26
CA PRO A 88 -47.35 -6.55 -25.84
C PRO A 88 -47.64 -7.98 -25.39
N SER A 89 -47.99 -8.89 -26.32
CA SER A 89 -48.21 -10.32 -26.06
C SER A 89 -46.96 -11.10 -25.61
N LEU A 90 -45.76 -10.52 -25.76
CA LEU A 90 -44.49 -11.12 -25.31
C LEU A 90 -44.28 -11.08 -23.79
N TYR A 91 -45.08 -10.30 -23.06
CA TYR A 91 -44.87 -10.04 -21.65
C TYR A 91 -46.03 -10.59 -20.81
N HIS A 92 -45.72 -11.23 -19.69
CA HIS A 92 -46.70 -11.79 -18.74
C HIS A 92 -46.50 -11.24 -17.33
N GLY A 93 -47.54 -11.35 -16.50
CA GLY A 93 -47.54 -10.89 -15.11
C GLY A 93 -47.25 -9.39 -14.96
N PHE A 94 -46.41 -9.03 -13.99
CA PHE A 94 -46.07 -7.62 -13.69
C PHE A 94 -45.51 -6.84 -14.89
N LYS A 95 -44.75 -7.51 -15.78
CA LYS A 95 -44.20 -6.89 -16.99
C LYS A 95 -45.30 -6.48 -17.99
N ALA A 96 -46.36 -7.27 -18.09
CA ALA A 96 -47.52 -6.93 -18.93
C ALA A 96 -48.22 -5.65 -18.44
N THR A 97 -48.34 -5.49 -17.12
CA THR A 97 -48.91 -4.28 -16.50
C THR A 97 -48.07 -3.04 -16.80
N ILE A 98 -46.73 -3.15 -16.74
CA ILE A 98 -45.82 -2.05 -17.12
C ILE A 98 -46.02 -1.66 -18.58
N VAL A 99 -46.08 -2.63 -19.50
CA VAL A 99 -46.25 -2.35 -20.93
C VAL A 99 -47.60 -1.69 -21.21
N LYS A 100 -48.68 -2.13 -20.57
CA LYS A 100 -49.99 -1.47 -20.65
C LYS A 100 -49.94 -0.02 -20.17
N ALA A 101 -49.26 0.25 -19.05
CA ALA A 101 -49.08 1.60 -18.54
C ALA A 101 -48.27 2.48 -19.51
N LEU A 102 -47.21 1.95 -20.12
CA LEU A 102 -46.44 2.68 -21.13
C LEU A 102 -47.27 3.00 -22.39
N ILE A 103 -48.10 2.06 -22.87
CA ILE A 103 -48.99 2.30 -24.00
C ILE A 103 -50.01 3.39 -23.65
N PHE A 104 -50.66 3.29 -22.49
CA PHE A 104 -51.61 4.29 -22.01
C PHE A 104 -50.99 5.69 -21.93
N ILE A 105 -49.78 5.81 -21.39
CA ILE A 105 -49.05 7.08 -21.29
C ILE A 105 -48.68 7.63 -22.67
N LYS A 106 -48.38 6.77 -23.65
CA LYS A 106 -48.09 7.18 -25.03
C LYS A 106 -49.36 7.70 -25.72
N GLU A 107 -50.49 7.03 -25.52
CA GLU A 107 -51.78 7.37 -26.13
C GLU A 107 -52.46 8.57 -25.47
N SER A 108 -52.23 8.81 -24.18
CA SER A 108 -52.84 9.94 -23.46
C SER A 108 -52.36 11.31 -23.94
N GLY A 109 -51.30 11.37 -24.76
CA GLY A 109 -50.71 12.63 -25.24
C GLY A 109 -50.06 13.47 -24.14
N CYS A 110 -50.01 13.00 -22.89
CA CYS A 110 -49.48 13.76 -21.77
C CYS A 110 -47.95 13.94 -21.86
N ILE A 111 -47.23 13.02 -22.52
CA ILE A 111 -45.77 13.08 -22.62
C ILE A 111 -45.35 13.59 -24.00
N LEU A 112 -44.46 14.57 -24.02
CA LEU A 112 -43.82 15.03 -25.25
C LEU A 112 -43.00 13.89 -25.86
N VAL A 113 -43.48 13.31 -26.97
CA VAL A 113 -42.79 12.27 -27.73
C VAL A 113 -41.83 12.92 -28.74
N VAL A 114 -40.54 12.84 -28.46
CA VAL A 114 -39.47 13.19 -29.38
C VAL A 114 -39.21 11.95 -30.22
N GLU A 115 -39.21 12.04 -31.55
CA GLU A 115 -39.05 10.84 -32.39
C GLU A 115 -37.57 10.49 -32.62
N SER A 116 -36.77 11.50 -32.97
CA SER A 116 -35.35 11.35 -33.26
C SER A 116 -34.53 10.96 -32.04
N LEU A 117 -33.70 9.93 -32.18
CA LEU A 117 -32.76 9.48 -31.14
C LEU A 117 -31.80 10.61 -30.72
N TYR A 118 -31.36 11.44 -31.67
CA TYR A 118 -30.45 12.56 -31.38
C TYR A 118 -31.11 13.60 -30.47
N TYR A 119 -32.32 14.02 -30.79
CA TYR A 119 -33.06 15.00 -29.98
C TYR A 119 -33.50 14.42 -28.62
N LYS A 120 -33.81 13.12 -28.55
CA LYS A 120 -34.02 12.43 -27.26
C LYS A 120 -32.80 12.57 -26.37
N ILE A 121 -31.60 12.25 -26.88
CA ILE A 121 -30.36 12.33 -26.11
C ILE A 121 -30.11 13.77 -25.62
N ILE A 122 -30.30 14.78 -26.47
CA ILE A 122 -30.16 16.18 -26.07
C ILE A 122 -31.16 16.55 -24.97
N PHE A 123 -32.43 16.20 -25.15
CA PHE A 123 -33.49 16.44 -24.18
C PHE A 123 -33.15 15.84 -22.80
N PHE A 124 -32.69 14.59 -22.77
CA PHE A 124 -32.22 13.93 -21.56
C PHE A 124 -31.04 14.65 -20.91
N VAL A 125 -30.02 15.03 -21.69
CA VAL A 125 -28.84 15.73 -21.16
C VAL A 125 -29.24 17.07 -20.54
N LEU A 126 -30.11 17.84 -21.20
CA LEU A 126 -30.61 19.10 -20.66
C LEU A 126 -31.37 18.91 -19.35
N ILE A 127 -32.28 17.93 -19.27
CA ILE A 127 -33.02 17.66 -18.04
C ILE A 127 -32.06 17.33 -16.88
N LEU A 128 -31.09 16.44 -17.11
CA LEU A 128 -30.13 16.03 -16.08
C LEU A 128 -29.18 17.17 -15.65
N VAL A 129 -28.89 18.12 -16.53
CA VAL A 129 -28.05 19.30 -16.21
C VAL A 129 -28.82 20.29 -15.33
N PHE A 130 -30.06 20.64 -15.72
CA PHE A 130 -30.82 21.72 -15.07
C PHE A 130 -31.64 21.28 -13.86
N PHE A 131 -32.17 20.05 -13.84
CA PHE A 131 -33.07 19.59 -12.78
C PHE A 131 -32.37 18.63 -11.83
N LYS A 132 -31.87 19.18 -10.72
CA LYS A 132 -31.12 18.42 -9.70
C LYS A 132 -31.93 17.26 -9.11
N SER A 133 -33.22 17.45 -8.83
CA SER A 133 -34.11 16.41 -8.28
C SER A 133 -34.26 15.24 -9.25
N VAL A 134 -34.52 15.56 -10.52
CA VAL A 134 -34.66 14.59 -11.61
C VAL A 134 -33.38 13.80 -11.83
N ARG A 135 -32.22 14.49 -11.84
CA ARG A 135 -30.90 13.86 -11.92
C ARG A 135 -30.65 12.90 -10.75
N ASN A 136 -30.99 13.30 -9.54
CA ASN A 136 -30.81 12.47 -8.35
C ASN A 136 -31.70 11.22 -8.39
N ALA A 137 -32.97 11.37 -8.80
CA ALA A 137 -33.91 10.26 -8.97
C ALA A 137 -33.42 9.28 -10.05
N PHE A 138 -32.98 9.78 -11.21
CA PHE A 138 -32.41 8.97 -12.28
C PHE A 138 -31.21 8.12 -11.80
N PHE A 139 -30.25 8.73 -11.10
CA PHE A 139 -29.11 7.98 -10.55
C PHE A 139 -29.51 7.01 -9.42
N ALA A 140 -30.51 7.35 -8.61
CA ALA A 140 -31.04 6.42 -7.60
C ALA A 140 -31.64 5.17 -8.24
N ILE A 141 -32.40 5.33 -9.32
CA ILE A 141 -32.98 4.21 -10.10
C ILE A 141 -31.85 3.37 -10.72
N LEU A 142 -30.86 4.00 -11.37
CA LEU A 142 -29.72 3.26 -11.95
C LEU A 142 -28.92 2.45 -10.92
N ARG A 143 -28.84 2.91 -9.66
CA ARG A 143 -28.19 2.15 -8.58
C ARG A 143 -28.98 0.88 -8.21
N GLN A 144 -30.30 0.93 -8.20
CA GLN A 144 -31.15 -0.23 -7.89
C GLN A 144 -30.98 -1.35 -8.92
N PHE A 145 -30.80 -1.00 -10.19
CA PHE A 145 -30.57 -1.97 -11.27
C PHE A 145 -29.13 -2.48 -11.38
N LYS A 146 -28.23 -2.16 -10.42
CA LYS A 146 -26.79 -2.51 -10.45
C LYS A 146 -26.08 -2.12 -11.75
N VAL A 147 -26.63 -1.16 -12.50
CA VAL A 147 -26.04 -0.63 -13.74
C VAL A 147 -24.83 0.24 -13.42
N LEU A 148 -24.81 0.85 -12.24
CA LEU A 148 -23.69 1.63 -11.74
C LEU A 148 -22.65 0.74 -11.02
N PRO A 149 -21.35 1.08 -11.14
CA PRO A 149 -20.30 0.25 -10.54
C PRO A 149 -20.41 0.16 -9.02
N GLY A 150 -20.09 -1.01 -8.46
CA GLY A 150 -20.13 -1.26 -7.02
C GLY A 150 -19.05 -0.51 -6.22
N LYS A 151 -19.11 -0.61 -4.88
CA LYS A 151 -18.18 0.07 -3.96
C LYS A 151 -16.70 -0.19 -4.28
N GLU A 152 -16.35 -1.42 -4.66
CA GLU A 152 -14.97 -1.78 -5.05
C GLU A 152 -14.47 -0.99 -6.28
N PHE A 153 -15.32 -0.82 -7.29
CA PHE A 153 -14.96 -0.02 -8.46
C PHE A 153 -14.78 1.44 -8.08
N THR A 154 -15.65 1.99 -7.24
CA THR A 154 -15.55 3.38 -6.78
C THR A 154 -14.23 3.62 -6.07
N HIS A 155 -13.86 2.76 -5.12
CA HIS A 155 -12.56 2.87 -4.44
C HIS A 155 -11.40 2.77 -5.43
N LEU A 156 -11.40 1.77 -6.32
CA LEU A 156 -10.37 1.62 -7.34
C LEU A 156 -10.27 2.84 -8.26
N PHE A 157 -11.41 3.39 -8.68
CA PHE A 157 -11.50 4.58 -9.51
C PHE A 157 -10.95 5.81 -8.79
N GLU A 158 -11.29 6.02 -7.52
CA GLU A 158 -10.73 7.09 -6.68
C GLU A 158 -9.20 6.98 -6.60
N ARG A 159 -8.65 5.76 -6.42
CA ARG A 159 -7.20 5.53 -6.46
C ARG A 159 -6.59 6.00 -7.78
N TYR A 160 -7.22 5.67 -8.90
CA TYR A 160 -6.76 6.10 -10.21
C TYR A 160 -6.87 7.59 -10.45
N VAL A 161 -7.93 8.23 -9.95
CA VAL A 161 -8.09 9.69 -10.02
C VAL A 161 -6.93 10.35 -9.28
N GLN A 162 -6.62 9.93 -8.06
CA GLN A 162 -5.50 10.48 -7.30
C GLN A 162 -4.16 10.26 -8.01
N ILE A 163 -3.86 9.03 -8.47
CA ILE A 163 -2.65 8.75 -9.27
C ILE A 163 -2.62 9.65 -10.51
N GLY A 164 -3.75 9.82 -11.19
CA GLY A 164 -3.87 10.71 -12.35
C GLY A 164 -3.57 12.17 -12.02
N LEU A 165 -4.03 12.66 -10.88
CA LEU A 165 -3.76 14.01 -10.39
C LEU A 165 -2.27 14.22 -10.06
N PHE A 166 -1.62 13.24 -9.42
CA PHE A 166 -0.17 13.29 -9.17
C PHE A 166 0.67 13.01 -10.43
N SER A 167 0.13 12.31 -11.43
CA SER A 167 0.82 12.13 -12.71
C SER A 167 0.98 13.44 -13.51
N LYS A 168 0.32 14.53 -13.09
CA LYS A 168 0.50 15.86 -13.69
C LYS A 168 1.89 16.42 -13.41
N TYR A 169 2.51 16.05 -12.28
CA TYR A 169 3.87 16.45 -12.00
C TYR A 169 4.82 15.62 -12.85
N ARG A 170 5.63 16.31 -13.66
CA ARG A 170 6.66 15.67 -14.48
C ARG A 170 7.89 15.31 -13.65
N GLU A 171 8.06 15.97 -12.50
CA GLU A 171 9.22 15.85 -11.64
C GLU A 171 8.80 15.50 -10.21
N GLN A 172 9.60 14.67 -9.54
CA GLN A 172 9.38 14.29 -8.14
C GLN A 172 9.40 15.51 -7.20
N ARG A 173 10.17 16.56 -7.54
CA ARG A 173 10.22 17.83 -6.81
C ARG A 173 8.83 18.46 -6.65
N GLY A 174 8.02 18.49 -7.71
CA GLY A 174 6.69 19.10 -7.66
C GLY A 174 5.73 18.36 -6.72
N ILE A 175 5.92 17.05 -6.57
CA ILE A 175 5.18 16.22 -5.61
C ILE A 175 5.65 16.54 -4.19
N TYR A 176 6.97 16.55 -3.96
CA TYR A 176 7.58 16.88 -2.68
C TYR A 176 7.22 18.29 -2.19
N ASP A 177 7.31 19.32 -3.03
CA ASP A 177 6.98 20.71 -2.67
C ASP A 177 5.51 20.87 -2.24
N LYS A 178 4.60 20.03 -2.74
CA LYS A 178 3.20 20.03 -2.31
C LYS A 178 3.02 19.33 -0.97
N LEU A 179 3.72 18.22 -0.74
CA LEU A 179 3.75 17.51 0.55
C LEU A 179 4.33 18.41 1.65
N LYS A 180 5.49 19.01 1.40
CA LYS A 180 6.20 19.89 2.36
C LYS A 180 5.30 20.98 2.92
N LYS A 181 4.44 21.58 2.08
CA LYS A 181 3.46 22.62 2.47
C LYS A 181 2.31 22.13 3.34
N GLN A 182 2.17 20.82 3.58
CA GLN A 182 1.14 20.26 4.45
C GLN A 182 1.64 20.03 5.89
N TYR A 183 2.95 20.17 6.13
CA TYR A 183 3.61 19.90 7.40
C TYR A 183 4.27 21.18 7.95
N PRO A 184 4.61 21.21 9.26
CA PRO A 184 5.42 22.27 9.85
C PRO A 184 6.73 22.55 9.08
N ILE A 185 7.22 23.79 9.15
CA ILE A 185 8.34 24.24 8.32
C ILE A 185 9.66 23.52 8.64
N ASP A 186 9.83 23.10 9.88
CA ASP A 186 10.95 22.35 10.44
C ASP A 186 10.85 20.84 10.19
N SER A 187 9.81 20.35 9.50
CA SER A 187 9.63 18.92 9.26
C SER A 187 10.71 18.32 8.36
N HIS A 188 11.22 17.15 8.78
CA HIS A 188 12.12 16.30 8.01
C HIS A 188 11.32 15.26 7.23
N PHE A 189 11.83 14.86 6.07
CA PHE A 189 11.16 13.92 5.16
C PHE A 189 12.10 12.82 4.72
N VAL A 190 11.64 11.58 4.83
CA VAL A 190 12.35 10.41 4.28
C VAL A 190 11.81 10.10 2.90
N GLY A 191 12.66 10.22 1.88
CA GLY A 191 12.29 9.95 0.49
C GLY A 191 12.46 8.46 0.16
N LEU A 192 11.35 7.72 0.03
CA LEU A 192 11.39 6.27 -0.19
C LEU A 192 11.14 5.93 -1.67
N PRO A 193 12.17 5.55 -2.45
CA PRO A 193 11.96 5.07 -3.81
C PRO A 193 11.30 3.70 -3.83
N MET A 194 10.55 3.47 -4.90
CA MET A 194 9.90 2.19 -5.20
C MET A 194 10.37 1.70 -6.56
N ASP A 195 11.00 0.53 -6.59
CA ASP A 195 11.29 -0.15 -7.85
C ASP A 195 10.24 -1.22 -8.15
N MET A 196 9.47 -0.99 -9.20
CA MET A 196 8.37 -1.87 -9.60
C MET A 196 8.71 -2.70 -10.86
N GLU A 197 9.96 -2.67 -11.30
CA GLU A 197 10.43 -3.38 -12.50
C GLU A 197 10.05 -4.86 -12.50
N PHE A 198 10.19 -5.52 -11.35
CA PHE A 198 9.95 -6.95 -11.22
C PHE A 198 8.53 -7.31 -10.77
N MET A 199 7.62 -6.33 -10.62
CA MET A 199 6.23 -6.55 -10.26
C MET A 199 5.45 -7.38 -11.30
N LYS A 200 5.99 -7.58 -12.51
CA LYS A 200 5.29 -8.18 -13.67
C LYS A 200 4.03 -7.42 -14.09
N ALA A 201 4.02 -6.10 -13.88
CA ALA A 201 2.92 -5.20 -14.26
C ALA A 201 3.11 -4.50 -15.62
N GLY A 202 4.20 -4.82 -16.34
CA GLY A 202 4.61 -4.16 -17.59
C GLY A 202 6.01 -3.54 -17.47
N LYS A 203 6.60 -3.15 -18.60
CA LYS A 203 7.94 -2.54 -18.65
C LYS A 203 7.84 -1.03 -18.90
N ILE A 204 8.67 -0.26 -18.20
CA ILE A 204 8.83 1.19 -18.43
C ILE A 204 9.52 1.41 -19.77
N LYS A 205 8.82 2.00 -20.75
CA LYS A 205 9.37 2.24 -22.10
C LYS A 205 10.07 3.59 -22.25
N LYS A 206 9.64 4.58 -21.48
CA LYS A 206 10.16 5.95 -21.52
C LYS A 206 10.34 6.48 -20.11
N VAL A 207 11.36 7.30 -19.92
CA VAL A 207 11.60 8.07 -18.69
C VAL A 207 11.62 9.54 -19.01
N TYR A 208 11.27 10.37 -18.03
CA TYR A 208 11.40 11.81 -18.16
C TYR A 208 12.83 12.19 -17.82
N ASP A 209 13.57 12.71 -18.81
CA ASP A 209 14.90 13.23 -18.59
C ASP A 209 14.83 14.67 -18.08
N LEU A 210 15.53 14.93 -16.98
CA LEU A 210 15.43 16.18 -16.26
C LEU A 210 16.21 17.30 -16.93
N ASP A 211 17.23 16.97 -17.73
CA ASP A 211 18.11 17.96 -18.35
C ASP A 211 17.54 18.42 -19.69
N SER A 212 17.13 17.49 -20.55
CA SER A 212 16.44 17.80 -21.81
C SER A 212 14.95 18.19 -21.63
N LYS A 213 14.38 17.96 -20.44
CA LYS A 213 12.95 18.19 -20.11
C LYS A 213 11.99 17.45 -21.06
N LYS A 214 12.40 16.29 -21.58
CA LYS A 214 11.65 15.48 -22.55
C LYS A 214 11.54 14.02 -22.11
N MET A 215 10.52 13.34 -22.62
CA MET A 215 10.40 11.89 -22.46
C MET A 215 11.37 11.18 -23.40
N MET A 216 12.35 10.48 -22.85
CA MET A 216 13.33 9.69 -23.60
C MET A 216 12.97 8.21 -23.55
N SER A 217 13.19 7.50 -24.66
CA SER A 217 13.05 6.04 -24.67
C SER A 217 14.18 5.40 -23.86
N VAL A 218 13.84 4.37 -23.09
CA VAL A 218 14.85 3.60 -22.36
C VAL A 218 15.74 2.88 -23.39
N PRO A 219 17.06 3.10 -23.39
CA PRO A 219 17.95 2.52 -24.38
C PRO A 219 18.07 1.01 -24.20
N LYS A 220 18.72 0.37 -25.17
CA LYS A 220 19.19 -1.00 -25.00
C LYS A 220 20.56 -0.97 -24.34
N ASP A 221 20.75 -1.87 -23.41
CA ASP A 221 22.03 -2.15 -22.80
C ASP A 221 22.98 -2.73 -23.86
N LYS A 222 24.18 -2.16 -23.98
CA LYS A 222 25.15 -2.52 -25.01
C LYS A 222 25.64 -3.97 -24.89
N ARG A 223 25.67 -4.53 -23.67
CA ARG A 223 26.19 -5.89 -23.41
C ARG A 223 25.14 -6.95 -23.71
N THR A 224 23.89 -6.69 -23.35
CA THR A 224 22.81 -7.70 -23.43
C THR A 224 21.87 -7.51 -24.61
N ASN A 225 21.95 -6.37 -25.31
CA ASN A 225 20.99 -5.94 -26.35
C ASN A 225 19.52 -5.95 -25.88
N LYS A 226 19.28 -5.99 -24.57
CA LYS A 226 17.96 -5.90 -23.92
C LYS A 226 17.74 -4.48 -23.40
N ARG A 227 16.50 -4.12 -23.10
CA ARG A 227 16.19 -2.80 -22.49
C ARG A 227 17.00 -2.63 -21.20
N ASP A 228 17.71 -1.52 -21.08
CA ASP A 228 18.49 -1.17 -19.90
C ASP A 228 17.57 -0.77 -18.73
N SER A 229 17.31 -1.70 -17.83
CA SER A 229 16.48 -1.44 -16.64
C SER A 229 17.21 -0.60 -15.58
N LEU A 230 18.54 -0.49 -15.64
CA LEU A 230 19.33 0.36 -14.76
C LEU A 230 19.21 1.83 -15.18
N PHE A 231 19.15 2.10 -16.48
CA PHE A 231 18.92 3.45 -17.00
C PHE A 231 17.64 4.08 -16.43
N ALA A 232 16.51 3.36 -16.50
CA ALA A 232 15.23 3.90 -16.04
C ALA A 232 15.22 4.19 -14.53
N MET A 233 15.88 3.32 -13.79
CA MET A 233 16.04 3.38 -12.36
C MET A 233 16.94 4.56 -11.92
N LYS A 234 18.05 4.78 -12.63
CA LYS A 234 18.95 5.90 -12.37
C LYS A 234 18.23 7.25 -12.45
N HIS A 235 17.34 7.42 -13.44
CA HIS A 235 16.52 8.64 -13.58
C HIS A 235 15.58 8.85 -12.38
N GLN A 236 15.03 7.77 -11.81
CA GLN A 236 14.21 7.86 -10.60
C GLN A 236 15.05 8.34 -9.41
N MET A 237 16.25 7.80 -9.25
CA MET A 237 17.17 8.16 -8.17
C MET A 237 17.75 9.59 -8.33
N GLU A 238 18.03 10.03 -9.55
CA GLU A 238 18.44 11.40 -9.87
C GLU A 238 17.36 12.42 -9.48
N GLY A 239 16.08 12.08 -9.63
CA GLY A 239 14.97 12.91 -9.15
C GLY A 239 15.04 13.19 -7.64
N LEU A 240 15.34 12.16 -6.83
CA LEU A 240 15.55 12.30 -5.38
C LEU A 240 16.81 13.10 -5.07
N LEU A 241 17.89 12.86 -5.81
CA LEU A 241 19.15 13.59 -5.65
C LEU A 241 19.00 15.10 -5.93
N LYS A 242 18.24 15.48 -6.96
CA LYS A 242 17.98 16.90 -7.26
C LYS A 242 17.23 17.59 -6.11
N ILE A 243 16.34 16.88 -5.40
CA ILE A 243 15.69 17.41 -4.18
C ILE A 243 16.73 17.54 -3.06
N LYS A 244 17.50 16.48 -2.78
CA LYS A 244 18.53 16.50 -1.70
C LYS A 244 19.57 17.60 -1.91
N LYS A 245 19.93 17.95 -3.15
CA LYS A 245 20.93 18.99 -3.43
C LYS A 245 20.42 20.42 -3.28
N ARG A 246 19.13 20.65 -3.06
CA ARG A 246 18.59 22.01 -2.85
C ARG A 246 19.04 22.58 -1.51
N THR A 247 19.49 23.83 -1.50
CA THR A 247 19.96 24.52 -0.29
C THR A 247 18.93 24.48 0.84
N GLU A 248 17.64 24.61 0.50
CA GLU A 248 16.55 24.60 1.46
C GLU A 248 16.13 23.20 1.93
N ASP A 249 16.54 22.12 1.26
CA ASP A 249 16.10 20.76 1.55
C ASP A 249 17.22 19.82 2.01
N LYS A 250 18.49 20.15 1.77
CA LYS A 250 19.65 19.26 1.99
C LYS A 250 19.73 18.62 3.38
N ASP A 251 19.33 19.36 4.42
CA ASP A 251 19.38 18.92 5.82
C ASP A 251 18.04 18.32 6.30
N ARG A 252 16.96 18.52 5.53
CA ARG A 252 15.59 18.08 5.86
C ARG A 252 15.09 16.93 4.99
N PHE A 253 15.72 16.64 3.86
CA PHE A 253 15.34 15.57 2.95
C PHE A 253 16.37 14.42 2.99
N HIS A 254 15.90 13.27 3.45
CA HIS A 254 16.68 12.09 3.78
C HIS A 254 16.29 10.93 2.84
N PRO A 255 16.71 10.95 1.56
CA PRO A 255 16.29 9.93 0.61
C PRO A 255 17.01 8.60 0.86
N PHE A 256 16.30 7.50 0.63
CA PHE A 256 16.82 6.14 0.70
C PHE A 256 17.17 5.63 -0.70
N VAL A 257 18.02 4.61 -0.76
CA VAL A 257 18.30 3.85 -1.99
C VAL A 257 17.47 2.57 -1.94
N PHE A 258 16.81 2.19 -3.02
CA PHE A 258 16.06 0.93 -2.99
C PHE A 258 17.00 -0.26 -3.25
N ALA A 259 16.69 -1.42 -2.65
CA ALA A 259 17.38 -2.70 -2.81
C ALA A 259 16.45 -3.79 -3.35
N ASP A 260 16.88 -4.47 -4.43
CA ASP A 260 16.27 -5.70 -4.95
C ASP A 260 17.38 -6.68 -5.36
N PRO A 261 17.37 -7.94 -4.86
CA PRO A 261 18.43 -8.92 -5.12
C PRO A 261 18.61 -9.20 -6.61
N ARG A 262 17.55 -9.11 -7.42
CA ARG A 262 17.62 -9.37 -8.86
C ARG A 262 18.41 -8.29 -9.61
N ARG A 263 18.57 -7.10 -9.04
CA ARG A 263 19.44 -6.05 -9.60
C ARG A 263 20.90 -6.22 -9.22
N MET A 264 21.18 -6.89 -8.11
CA MET A 264 22.53 -7.12 -7.60
C MET A 264 23.36 -8.05 -8.49
N ALA A 265 22.72 -8.73 -9.44
CA ALA A 265 23.40 -9.44 -10.51
C ALA A 265 24.11 -8.52 -11.53
N ASP A 266 23.81 -7.20 -11.55
CA ASP A 266 24.50 -6.21 -12.38
C ASP A 266 25.53 -5.43 -11.53
N PRO A 267 26.84 -5.58 -11.77
CA PRO A 267 27.87 -4.87 -11.01
C PRO A 267 27.77 -3.34 -11.07
N ARG A 268 27.11 -2.78 -12.09
CA ARG A 268 26.85 -1.33 -12.16
C ARG A 268 25.87 -0.88 -11.09
N TYR A 269 25.02 -1.79 -10.60
CA TYR A 269 24.06 -1.52 -9.54
C TYR A 269 24.69 -1.72 -8.16
N PHE A 270 25.25 -2.91 -7.93
CA PHE A 270 25.86 -3.31 -6.67
C PHE A 270 27.08 -4.18 -6.95
N ASP A 271 28.22 -3.73 -6.45
CA ASP A 271 29.47 -4.47 -6.52
C ASP A 271 30.29 -4.15 -5.27
N TYR A 272 31.05 -5.13 -4.79
CA TYR A 272 31.72 -5.07 -3.50
C TYR A 272 32.97 -5.94 -3.45
N THR A 273 33.89 -5.55 -2.57
CA THR A 273 35.04 -6.34 -2.15
C THR A 273 34.90 -6.70 -0.68
N VAL A 274 35.51 -7.81 -0.27
CA VAL A 274 35.57 -8.27 1.12
C VAL A 274 37.03 -8.30 1.54
N ASP A 275 37.35 -7.72 2.70
CA ASP A 275 38.70 -7.81 3.26
C ASP A 275 38.87 -9.00 4.21
N ALA A 276 40.07 -9.18 4.77
CA ALA A 276 40.43 -10.31 5.63
C ALA A 276 39.59 -10.42 6.91
N ASN A 277 38.93 -9.34 7.34
CA ASN A 277 38.06 -9.32 8.51
C ASN A 277 36.61 -9.67 8.17
N GLY A 278 36.31 -9.94 6.90
CA GLY A 278 34.94 -10.12 6.42
C GLY A 278 34.21 -8.79 6.20
N ASP A 279 34.94 -7.67 6.19
CA ASP A 279 34.34 -6.36 6.02
C ASP A 279 34.04 -6.06 4.56
N VAL A 280 32.81 -5.62 4.29
CA VAL A 280 32.33 -5.29 2.94
C VAL A 280 32.65 -3.84 2.57
N LYS A 281 33.25 -3.63 1.40
CA LYS A 281 33.49 -2.30 0.82
C LYS A 281 32.87 -2.22 -0.56
N LEU A 282 32.10 -1.17 -0.83
CA LEU A 282 31.45 -1.02 -2.13
C LEU A 282 32.46 -0.58 -3.20
N VAL A 283 32.39 -1.17 -4.39
CA VAL A 283 33.26 -0.82 -5.50
C VAL A 283 32.86 0.55 -6.05
N LYS A 284 33.87 1.40 -6.27
CA LYS A 284 33.69 2.78 -6.75
C LYS A 284 32.93 2.81 -8.08
N GLY A 285 31.89 3.63 -8.15
CA GLY A 285 31.11 3.87 -9.36
C GLY A 285 29.91 2.95 -9.55
N CYS A 286 29.75 1.89 -8.73
CA CYS A 286 28.46 1.21 -8.67
C CYS A 286 27.39 2.13 -8.06
N LEU A 287 26.12 1.87 -8.35
CA LEU A 287 25.04 2.75 -7.96
C LEU A 287 24.91 2.87 -6.44
N MET A 288 24.96 1.75 -5.72
CA MET A 288 24.90 1.74 -4.26
C MET A 288 26.01 2.61 -3.65
N GLN A 289 27.25 2.45 -4.11
CA GLN A 289 28.39 3.27 -3.66
C GLN A 289 28.15 4.76 -3.91
N THR A 290 27.71 5.09 -5.13
CA THR A 290 27.48 6.49 -5.53
C THR A 290 26.42 7.16 -4.65
N TYR A 291 25.28 6.52 -4.40
CA TYR A 291 24.22 7.15 -3.63
C TYR A 291 24.47 7.13 -2.12
N LEU A 292 25.02 6.05 -1.57
CA LEU A 292 25.24 5.92 -0.13
C LEU A 292 26.48 6.69 0.34
N GLU A 293 27.60 6.58 -0.37
CA GLU A 293 28.87 7.17 0.08
C GLU A 293 29.07 8.59 -0.45
N VAL A 294 28.83 8.82 -1.75
CA VAL A 294 29.08 10.14 -2.39
C VAL A 294 27.91 11.09 -2.14
N HIS A 295 26.67 10.64 -2.30
CA HIS A 295 25.49 11.48 -2.13
C HIS A 295 24.84 11.42 -0.75
N LYS A 296 25.36 10.60 0.17
CA LYS A 296 24.89 10.49 1.56
C LYS A 296 23.38 10.25 1.66
N PHE A 297 22.88 9.29 0.88
CA PHE A 297 21.52 8.78 1.05
C PHE A 297 21.42 8.05 2.39
N SER A 298 20.31 8.25 3.08
CA SER A 298 20.21 8.00 4.53
C SER A 298 19.85 6.56 4.91
N GLY A 299 19.66 5.66 3.94
CA GLY A 299 19.27 4.28 4.22
C GLY A 299 18.83 3.49 2.98
N ILE A 300 18.30 2.29 3.22
CA ILE A 300 17.86 1.33 2.21
C ILE A 300 16.34 1.13 2.28
N LYS A 301 15.66 1.05 1.13
CA LYS A 301 14.24 0.66 1.03
C LYS A 301 14.09 -0.64 0.26
N MET A 302 13.26 -1.57 0.73
CA MET A 302 13.01 -2.83 0.02
C MET A 302 11.52 -3.23 -0.01
N TYR A 303 11.17 -4.06 -0.99
CA TYR A 303 9.80 -4.55 -1.25
C TYR A 303 9.76 -6.08 -1.46
N PRO A 304 9.89 -6.89 -0.40
CA PRO A 304 9.88 -8.35 -0.50
C PRO A 304 8.64 -8.93 -1.20
N ALA A 305 7.48 -8.28 -1.06
CA ALA A 305 6.22 -8.63 -1.74
C ALA A 305 6.33 -8.70 -3.29
N LEU A 306 7.44 -8.22 -3.87
CA LEU A 306 7.77 -8.40 -5.29
C LEU A 306 8.42 -9.76 -5.62
N GLY A 307 8.45 -10.69 -4.68
CA GLY A 307 8.80 -12.10 -4.91
C GLY A 307 10.25 -12.45 -4.58
N TYR A 308 10.74 -12.00 -3.43
CA TYR A 308 12.05 -12.37 -2.88
C TYR A 308 12.05 -12.26 -1.35
N TYR A 309 12.85 -13.08 -0.67
CA TYR A 309 12.98 -13.03 0.79
C TYR A 309 13.98 -11.96 1.23
N PRO A 310 13.83 -11.36 2.42
CA PRO A 310 14.78 -10.37 2.94
C PRO A 310 16.17 -10.95 3.23
N PHE A 311 16.27 -12.27 3.38
CA PHE A 311 17.49 -13.03 3.57
C PHE A 311 18.03 -13.67 2.27
N ASP A 312 17.59 -13.21 1.10
CA ASP A 312 18.19 -13.60 -0.18
C ASP A 312 19.70 -13.37 -0.14
N GLU A 313 20.49 -14.36 -0.58
CA GLU A 313 21.96 -14.38 -0.46
C GLU A 313 22.62 -13.13 -1.06
N ALA A 314 22.04 -12.57 -2.13
CA ALA A 314 22.57 -11.38 -2.79
C ALA A 314 22.46 -10.11 -1.91
N LEU A 315 21.52 -10.08 -0.96
CA LEU A 315 21.31 -8.95 -0.04
C LEU A 315 22.27 -8.97 1.15
N LEU A 316 22.76 -10.14 1.56
CA LEU A 316 23.55 -10.28 2.80
C LEU A 316 24.82 -9.40 2.84
N PRO A 317 25.59 -9.22 1.74
CA PRO A 317 26.74 -8.31 1.75
C PRO A 317 26.31 -6.86 1.96
N LEU A 318 25.14 -6.46 1.42
CA LEU A 318 24.59 -5.12 1.65
C LEU A 318 24.16 -4.96 3.11
N TRP A 319 23.62 -6.00 3.76
CA TRP A 319 23.28 -5.95 5.18
C TRP A 319 24.49 -5.82 6.08
N LYS A 320 25.56 -6.58 5.79
CA LYS A 320 26.86 -6.40 6.47
C LYS A 320 27.34 -4.96 6.30
N TYR A 321 27.31 -4.43 5.07
CA TYR A 321 27.66 -3.04 4.80
C TYR A 321 26.80 -2.04 5.57
N CYS A 322 25.49 -2.28 5.68
CA CYS A 322 24.59 -1.42 6.43
C CYS A 322 24.95 -1.39 7.92
N ILE A 323 25.27 -2.52 8.54
CA ILE A 323 25.73 -2.58 9.94
C ILE A 323 27.02 -1.76 10.11
N GLN A 324 28.02 -1.99 9.26
CA GLN A 324 29.31 -1.31 9.31
C GLN A 324 29.22 0.22 9.18
N LYS A 325 28.20 0.71 8.47
CA LYS A 325 27.97 2.15 8.25
C LYS A 325 26.81 2.71 9.07
N GLY A 326 26.18 1.89 9.93
CA GLY A 326 25.00 2.26 10.69
C GLY A 326 23.78 2.63 9.84
N LEU A 327 23.69 2.18 8.60
CA LEU A 327 22.62 2.56 7.67
C LEU A 327 21.31 1.80 7.98
N PRO A 328 20.18 2.51 8.13
CA PRO A 328 18.89 1.89 8.34
C PRO A 328 18.31 1.24 7.07
N VAL A 329 17.56 0.16 7.27
CA VAL A 329 16.80 -0.58 6.26
C VAL A 329 15.33 -0.47 6.58
N MET A 330 14.56 0.09 5.66
CA MET A 330 13.11 0.10 5.73
C MET A 330 12.56 -0.95 4.79
N THR A 331 11.75 -1.85 5.31
CA THR A 331 11.13 -2.92 4.54
C THR A 331 9.63 -2.74 4.50
N HIS A 332 9.04 -2.91 3.32
CA HIS A 332 7.59 -2.93 3.20
C HIS A 332 7.03 -4.20 3.85
N CYS A 333 6.29 -4.08 4.95
CA CYS A 333 5.83 -5.18 5.80
C CYS A 333 4.31 -5.16 6.03
N ILE A 334 3.54 -5.50 5.00
CA ILE A 334 2.06 -5.50 5.04
C ILE A 334 1.46 -6.45 3.99
N LYS A 335 0.28 -7.00 4.29
CA LYS A 335 -0.58 -7.67 3.31
C LYS A 335 -1.23 -6.65 2.36
N GLY A 336 -0.45 -6.16 1.40
CA GLY A 336 -0.77 -4.98 0.60
C GLY A 336 -1.29 -5.23 -0.83
N THR A 337 -1.60 -4.15 -1.53
CA THR A 337 -2.06 -4.18 -2.95
C THR A 337 -0.94 -4.07 -3.99
N ILE A 338 0.29 -3.82 -3.53
CA ILE A 338 1.51 -3.81 -4.36
C ILE A 338 2.24 -5.13 -4.11
N PHE A 339 2.16 -6.02 -5.10
CA PHE A 339 2.68 -7.39 -5.01
C PHE A 339 3.10 -7.93 -6.38
N TYR A 340 3.84 -9.04 -6.37
CA TYR A 340 4.27 -9.75 -7.59
C TYR A 340 3.10 -10.32 -8.41
N ARG A 341 3.00 -9.93 -9.68
CA ARG A 341 1.90 -10.32 -10.59
C ARG A 341 2.22 -11.47 -11.55
N GLY A 342 3.37 -12.13 -11.38
CA GLY A 342 3.74 -13.30 -12.19
C GLY A 342 3.27 -14.62 -11.57
N LYS A 343 3.40 -15.74 -12.28
CA LYS A 343 3.04 -17.05 -11.72
C LYS A 343 3.91 -17.40 -10.50
N LYS A 344 3.30 -18.07 -9.50
CA LYS A 344 4.03 -18.69 -8.39
C LYS A 344 5.03 -19.68 -8.96
N LYS A 345 6.25 -19.69 -8.45
CA LYS A 345 7.29 -20.63 -8.87
C LYS A 345 7.30 -21.85 -7.94
N LYS A 346 7.83 -22.98 -8.42
CA LYS A 346 7.85 -24.24 -7.66
C LYS A 346 8.67 -24.11 -6.37
N GLU A 347 9.78 -23.38 -6.42
CA GLU A 347 10.61 -23.12 -5.24
C GLU A 347 9.92 -22.23 -4.18
N TRP A 348 8.73 -21.70 -4.47
CA TRP A 348 7.93 -20.90 -3.53
C TRP A 348 6.82 -21.71 -2.84
N ASP A 349 6.76 -23.01 -3.09
CA ASP A 349 5.80 -23.90 -2.42
C ASP A 349 6.24 -24.24 -0.99
N THR A 350 7.48 -23.97 -0.63
CA THR A 350 8.02 -24.16 0.72
C THR A 350 8.86 -22.98 1.20
N HIS A 351 8.98 -22.82 2.52
CA HIS A 351 9.92 -21.87 3.11
C HIS A 351 11.36 -22.40 2.98
N PRO A 352 12.36 -21.58 2.60
CA PRO A 352 13.72 -22.06 2.40
C PRO A 352 14.49 -22.48 3.66
N ILE A 353 13.95 -22.25 4.86
CA ILE A 353 14.70 -22.30 6.14
C ILE A 353 13.86 -22.93 7.24
N PHE A 354 12.60 -22.50 7.40
CA PHE A 354 11.71 -23.06 8.41
C PHE A 354 11.24 -24.46 8.00
N THR A 355 11.24 -25.35 8.98
CA THR A 355 10.71 -26.70 8.90
C THR A 355 9.25 -26.71 9.33
N GLU A 356 8.53 -27.74 8.87
CA GLU A 356 7.15 -27.96 9.24
C GLU A 356 7.07 -28.39 10.71
N GLY A 357 5.97 -28.04 11.37
CA GLY A 357 5.73 -28.40 12.76
C GLY A 357 4.67 -29.49 12.88
N LYS A 358 4.87 -30.44 13.80
CA LYS A 358 3.90 -31.48 14.13
C LYS A 358 3.49 -31.41 15.59
N VAL A 359 2.19 -31.63 15.83
CA VAL A 359 1.64 -31.83 17.18
C VAL A 359 1.75 -33.30 17.56
N ASP A 360 2.44 -33.57 18.66
CA ASP A 360 2.39 -34.86 19.36
C ASP A 360 1.03 -34.99 20.06
N LYS A 361 0.10 -35.73 19.45
CA LYS A 361 -1.26 -35.89 19.95
C LYS A 361 -1.31 -36.54 21.33
N THR A 362 -0.39 -37.44 21.63
CA THR A 362 -0.32 -38.14 22.91
C THR A 362 0.10 -37.17 24.01
N LYS A 363 1.17 -36.40 23.77
CA LYS A 363 1.62 -35.37 24.72
C LYS A 363 0.59 -34.26 24.88
N ARG A 364 -0.07 -33.83 23.80
CA ARG A 364 -1.15 -32.85 23.86
C ARG A 364 -2.31 -33.36 24.70
N ALA A 365 -2.80 -34.57 24.47
CA ALA A 365 -3.90 -35.15 25.25
C ALA A 365 -3.56 -35.30 26.74
N ALA A 366 -2.28 -35.49 27.09
CA ALA A 366 -1.84 -35.58 28.48
C ALA A 366 -1.86 -34.24 29.23
N VAL A 367 -1.81 -33.10 28.53
CA VAL A 367 -1.76 -31.76 29.13
C VAL A 367 -3.02 -30.92 28.88
N GLU A 368 -3.86 -31.34 27.93
CA GLU A 368 -5.10 -30.64 27.59
C GLU A 368 -6.19 -30.92 28.64
N VAL A 369 -6.19 -30.10 29.68
CA VAL A 369 -7.12 -30.20 30.81
C VAL A 369 -8.49 -29.57 30.50
N ASP A 370 -8.54 -28.61 29.57
CA ASP A 370 -9.75 -27.92 29.13
C ASP A 370 -9.83 -27.86 27.59
N LYS A 371 -10.80 -28.56 27.01
CA LYS A 371 -11.05 -28.61 25.55
C LYS A 371 -11.52 -27.27 24.98
N ARG A 372 -11.75 -26.25 25.80
CA ARG A 372 -12.12 -24.88 25.38
C ARG A 372 -10.90 -24.00 25.09
N ILE A 373 -9.69 -24.44 25.39
CA ILE A 373 -8.44 -23.73 25.07
C ILE A 373 -7.97 -24.16 23.68
N ASP A 374 -7.91 -23.21 22.74
CA ASP A 374 -7.80 -23.50 21.29
C ASP A 374 -6.45 -24.17 20.90
N PHE A 375 -5.32 -23.64 21.38
CA PHE A 375 -3.96 -24.17 21.14
C PHE A 375 -2.92 -23.42 22.00
N ASP A 376 -1.95 -24.12 22.60
CA ASP A 376 -0.83 -23.48 23.31
C ASP A 376 0.45 -23.57 22.48
N ILE A 377 0.88 -22.43 21.94
CA ILE A 377 2.07 -22.33 21.11
C ILE A 377 3.37 -22.52 21.89
N ASN A 378 3.35 -22.34 23.21
CA ASN A 378 4.49 -22.57 24.08
C ASN A 378 4.54 -24.01 24.59
N ALA A 379 3.59 -24.87 24.23
CA ALA A 379 3.56 -26.22 24.77
C ALA A 379 4.72 -27.09 24.29
N HIS A 380 5.11 -28.06 25.12
CA HIS A 380 6.18 -29.01 24.83
C HIS A 380 5.76 -30.17 23.91
N TYR A 381 4.55 -30.12 23.34
CA TYR A 381 4.05 -31.11 22.37
C TYR A 381 4.27 -30.73 20.91
N ILE A 382 4.87 -29.57 20.62
CA ILE A 382 5.24 -29.16 19.26
C ILE A 382 6.65 -29.70 18.95
N GLN A 383 6.76 -30.43 17.84
CA GLN A 383 7.99 -31.07 17.37
C GLN A 383 8.27 -30.69 15.91
N GLU A 384 9.53 -30.84 15.48
CA GLU A 384 9.93 -30.67 14.08
C GLU A 384 9.42 -31.82 13.21
N GLU A 385 9.13 -31.52 11.94
CA GLU A 385 9.23 -32.51 10.87
C GLU A 385 10.42 -32.18 9.97
N ASP A 386 11.11 -33.20 9.45
CA ASP A 386 12.22 -33.05 8.49
C ASP A 386 11.81 -32.45 7.13
N LYS A 387 10.56 -31.99 7.01
CA LYS A 387 10.01 -31.38 5.79
C LYS A 387 10.07 -29.86 5.90
N PRO A 388 10.40 -29.14 4.82
CA PRO A 388 10.26 -27.70 4.78
C PRO A 388 8.81 -27.25 5.03
N LEU A 389 8.63 -26.13 5.71
CA LEU A 389 7.31 -25.51 5.94
C LEU A 389 6.60 -25.27 4.61
N TYR A 390 5.41 -25.85 4.44
CA TYR A 390 4.67 -25.74 3.19
C TYR A 390 3.84 -24.45 3.12
N LEU A 391 3.92 -23.76 1.99
CA LEU A 391 3.32 -22.45 1.74
C LEU A 391 2.14 -22.60 0.76
N ASN A 392 0.94 -22.78 1.32
CA ASN A 392 -0.27 -23.20 0.60
C ASN A 392 -0.89 -22.13 -0.31
N GLU A 393 -0.46 -20.88 -0.23
CA GLU A 393 -1.08 -19.78 -0.99
C GLU A 393 -0.83 -19.95 -2.50
N VAL A 394 -1.91 -19.80 -3.28
CA VAL A 394 -1.87 -19.97 -4.75
C VAL A 394 -2.02 -18.63 -5.48
N LYS A 395 -2.93 -17.77 -5.04
CA LYS A 395 -3.18 -16.48 -5.70
C LYS A 395 -1.99 -15.54 -5.47
N ASN A 396 -1.62 -14.77 -6.48
CA ASN A 396 -0.57 -13.74 -6.45
C ASN A 396 -0.54 -12.87 -5.20
N ILE A 397 -1.69 -12.26 -4.89
CA ILE A 397 -1.84 -11.39 -3.72
C ILE A 397 -1.61 -12.14 -2.40
N SER A 398 -1.94 -13.43 -2.37
CA SER A 398 -1.83 -14.27 -1.17
C SER A 398 -0.40 -14.75 -0.98
N PHE A 399 0.21 -15.40 -1.98
CA PHE A 399 1.57 -15.95 -1.81
C PHE A 399 2.63 -14.86 -1.69
N SER A 400 2.36 -13.65 -2.21
CA SER A 400 3.29 -12.54 -2.03
C SER A 400 3.45 -12.13 -0.57
N ASN A 401 2.47 -12.47 0.28
CA ASN A 401 2.55 -12.26 1.73
C ASN A 401 3.64 -13.12 2.38
N ASN A 402 4.02 -14.25 1.78
CA ASN A 402 5.05 -15.12 2.32
C ASN A 402 6.41 -14.43 2.36
N PHE A 403 6.72 -13.62 1.34
CA PHE A 403 7.98 -12.87 1.29
C PHE A 403 8.05 -11.70 2.27
N THR A 404 6.90 -11.10 2.57
CA THR A 404 6.81 -9.92 3.45
C THR A 404 6.46 -10.29 4.90
N ASN A 405 6.29 -11.57 5.23
CA ASN A 405 6.01 -12.01 6.58
C ASN A 405 7.16 -11.56 7.53
N PRO A 406 6.87 -10.95 8.68
CA PRO A 406 7.89 -10.46 9.62
C PRO A 406 8.79 -11.57 10.19
N LEU A 407 8.35 -12.83 10.24
CA LEU A 407 9.20 -13.94 10.71
C LEU A 407 10.42 -14.19 9.82
N ASN A 408 10.36 -13.82 8.54
CA ASN A 408 11.52 -13.95 7.65
C ASN A 408 12.75 -13.21 8.18
N TYR A 409 12.56 -12.18 9.01
CA TYR A 409 13.66 -11.37 9.53
C TYR A 409 14.37 -12.03 10.70
N LEU A 410 13.77 -13.03 11.36
CA LEU A 410 14.48 -13.89 12.29
C LEU A 410 15.65 -14.60 11.59
N CYS A 411 15.54 -14.88 10.29
CA CYS A 411 16.65 -15.44 9.52
C CYS A 411 17.85 -14.49 9.34
N LEU A 412 17.68 -13.20 9.64
CA LEU A 412 18.77 -12.21 9.70
C LEU A 412 19.22 -11.96 11.14
N LEU A 413 18.26 -11.95 12.07
CA LEU A 413 18.49 -11.54 13.46
C LEU A 413 19.04 -12.68 14.33
N GLU A 414 18.77 -13.94 13.96
CA GLU A 414 19.23 -15.13 14.68
C GLU A 414 20.40 -15.80 13.99
N GLU A 415 21.45 -16.07 14.76
CA GLU A 415 22.71 -16.62 14.28
C GLU A 415 22.51 -18.01 13.67
N ASP A 416 21.82 -18.92 14.38
CA ASP A 416 21.59 -20.29 13.94
C ASP A 416 20.83 -20.37 12.61
N LEU A 417 19.89 -19.43 12.37
CA LEU A 417 19.14 -19.37 11.12
C LEU A 417 19.97 -18.76 10.00
N LEU A 418 20.80 -17.75 10.31
CA LEU A 418 21.68 -17.12 9.35
C LEU A 418 22.77 -18.09 8.88
N VAL A 419 23.35 -18.90 9.78
CA VAL A 419 24.30 -19.97 9.46
C VAL A 419 23.70 -20.92 8.42
N LYS A 420 22.45 -21.39 8.62
CA LYS A 420 21.76 -22.24 7.63
C LYS A 420 21.66 -21.57 6.25
N ILE A 421 21.48 -20.26 6.18
CA ILE A 421 21.42 -19.55 4.90
C ILE A 421 22.81 -19.48 4.26
N VAL A 422 23.83 -19.07 5.01
CA VAL A 422 25.20 -18.89 4.49
C VAL A 422 25.80 -20.21 4.05
N ASP A 423 25.57 -21.30 4.80
CA ASP A 423 26.09 -22.62 4.46
C ASP A 423 25.49 -23.19 3.15
N ASN A 424 24.24 -22.82 2.85
CA ASN A 424 23.53 -23.21 1.64
C ASN A 424 23.68 -22.19 0.49
N ALA A 425 24.41 -21.09 0.70
CA ALA A 425 24.55 -20.04 -0.29
C ALA A 425 25.46 -20.45 -1.45
N LYS A 426 25.14 -19.97 -2.66
CA LYS A 426 25.89 -20.21 -3.89
C LYS A 426 27.08 -19.27 -4.03
N ASP A 427 26.97 -18.05 -3.50
CA ASP A 427 28.06 -17.08 -3.51
C ASP A 427 29.07 -17.40 -2.41
N LEU A 428 30.18 -18.05 -2.78
CA LEU A 428 31.25 -18.44 -1.86
C LEU A 428 31.86 -17.24 -1.11
N ARG A 429 31.73 -16.00 -1.63
CA ARG A 429 32.20 -14.79 -0.95
C ARG A 429 31.46 -14.55 0.38
N LEU A 430 30.26 -15.09 0.54
CA LEU A 430 29.51 -14.99 1.80
C LEU A 430 30.21 -15.74 2.93
N ARG A 431 30.89 -16.85 2.64
CA ARG A 431 31.71 -17.53 3.65
C ARG A 431 32.85 -16.63 4.11
N HIS A 432 33.48 -15.86 3.23
CA HIS A 432 34.52 -14.92 3.64
C HIS A 432 33.98 -13.75 4.47
N ILE A 433 32.70 -13.40 4.33
CA ILE A 433 32.06 -12.33 5.12
C ILE A 433 31.71 -12.82 6.53
N PHE A 434 31.21 -14.05 6.64
CA PHE A 434 30.59 -14.56 7.86
C PHE A 434 31.41 -15.62 8.59
N TYR A 435 32.49 -16.14 8.02
CA TYR A 435 33.38 -17.11 8.65
C TYR A 435 34.82 -16.60 8.63
N ASP A 436 35.58 -17.03 9.64
CA ASP A 436 37.01 -16.83 9.69
C ASP A 436 37.79 -17.86 8.88
N ALA A 437 39.11 -17.66 8.79
CA ALA A 437 40.01 -18.58 8.12
C ALA A 437 40.06 -19.98 8.77
N ASN A 438 39.61 -20.13 10.02
CA ASN A 438 39.53 -21.38 10.76
C ASN A 438 38.13 -22.02 10.67
N GLY A 439 37.17 -21.41 9.98
CA GLY A 439 35.78 -21.87 9.87
C GLY A 439 34.88 -21.51 11.07
N ALA A 440 35.29 -20.61 11.96
CA ALA A 440 34.44 -20.07 13.02
C ALA A 440 33.57 -18.92 12.51
N PHE A 441 32.30 -18.88 12.92
CA PHE A 441 31.36 -17.84 12.50
C PHE A 441 31.74 -16.47 13.11
N ARG A 442 31.92 -15.46 12.28
CA ARG A 442 32.42 -14.10 12.62
C ARG A 442 31.30 -13.07 12.82
N GLY A 443 30.22 -13.49 13.45
CA GLY A 443 29.12 -12.63 13.89
C GLY A 443 27.98 -12.49 12.87
N GLY A 444 26.77 -12.34 13.41
CA GLY A 444 25.53 -12.30 12.63
C GLY A 444 25.11 -10.91 12.14
N LEU A 445 23.82 -10.78 11.80
CA LEU A 445 23.20 -9.54 11.33
C LEU A 445 22.19 -8.96 12.34
N LYS A 446 22.24 -9.38 13.62
CA LYS A 446 21.33 -8.93 14.69
C LYS A 446 21.29 -7.42 14.91
N ASP A 447 22.41 -6.74 14.62
CA ASP A 447 22.54 -5.29 14.80
C ASP A 447 22.04 -4.47 13.60
N LEU A 448 21.46 -5.13 12.58
CA LEU A 448 20.87 -4.46 11.45
C LEU A 448 19.68 -3.60 11.90
N LYS A 449 19.71 -2.31 11.53
CA LYS A 449 18.60 -1.38 11.78
C LYS A 449 17.45 -1.63 10.82
N ILE A 450 16.40 -2.32 11.25
CA ILE A 450 15.28 -2.72 10.39
C ILE A 450 14.02 -1.97 10.82
N CYS A 451 13.27 -1.40 9.88
CA CYS A 451 11.94 -0.86 10.12
C CYS A 451 10.88 -1.59 9.30
N PHE A 452 9.92 -2.22 9.97
CA PHE A 452 8.72 -2.80 9.38
C PHE A 452 7.73 -1.71 9.03
N ALA A 453 7.73 -1.27 7.77
CA ALA A 453 6.77 -0.28 7.32
C ALA A 453 5.35 -0.84 7.39
N HIS A 454 4.42 0.00 7.84
CA HIS A 454 3.00 -0.27 8.04
C HIS A 454 2.63 -1.21 9.19
N PHE A 455 3.60 -1.63 10.00
CA PHE A 455 3.38 -2.43 11.21
C PHE A 455 2.45 -3.64 10.99
N GLY A 456 2.61 -4.34 9.86
CA GLY A 456 1.82 -5.51 9.50
C GLY A 456 0.51 -5.21 8.78
N GLY A 457 -0.02 -4.00 8.87
CA GLY A 457 -1.29 -3.57 8.27
C GLY A 457 -2.47 -3.58 9.24
N GLU A 458 -3.52 -2.83 8.87
CA GLU A 458 -4.72 -2.66 9.69
C GLU A 458 -5.46 -3.98 9.94
N ASP A 459 -5.42 -4.90 8.99
CA ASP A 459 -6.04 -6.21 9.08
C ASP A 459 -5.38 -7.08 10.17
N GLN A 460 -4.07 -6.92 10.38
CA GLN A 460 -3.34 -7.67 11.40
C GLN A 460 -3.58 -7.09 12.81
N TRP A 461 -3.75 -5.78 12.92
CA TRP A 461 -4.14 -5.12 14.16
C TRP A 461 -5.58 -5.49 14.57
N ASN A 462 -6.52 -5.49 13.62
CA ASN A 462 -7.88 -5.94 13.89
C ASN A 462 -7.91 -7.41 14.30
N ARG A 463 -7.11 -8.27 13.64
CA ARG A 463 -7.00 -9.67 14.04
C ARG A 463 -6.52 -9.83 15.48
N PHE A 464 -5.53 -9.05 15.91
CA PHE A 464 -5.10 -9.03 17.31
C PHE A 464 -6.25 -8.67 18.27
N LEU A 465 -7.03 -7.64 17.92
CA LEU A 465 -8.17 -7.19 18.74
C LEU A 465 -9.35 -8.18 18.76
N GLU A 466 -9.51 -9.02 17.73
CA GLU A 466 -10.57 -10.03 17.65
C GLU A 466 -10.19 -11.37 18.30
N SER A 467 -8.90 -11.57 18.59
CA SER A 467 -8.32 -12.83 19.10
C SER A 467 -8.43 -12.97 20.63
N ASP A 468 -9.62 -12.80 21.19
CA ASP A 468 -9.89 -12.84 22.65
C ASP A 468 -9.61 -14.21 23.32
N ARG A 469 -9.67 -15.30 22.55
CA ARG A 469 -9.57 -16.69 23.05
C ARG A 469 -8.27 -17.39 22.67
N ASP A 470 -7.39 -16.69 21.97
CA ASP A 470 -6.17 -17.26 21.41
C ASP A 470 -5.00 -17.11 22.40
N ASN A 471 -4.37 -18.24 22.76
CA ASN A 471 -3.27 -18.22 23.74
C ASN A 471 -1.98 -17.54 23.23
N TYR A 472 -1.88 -17.28 21.92
CA TYR A 472 -0.71 -16.65 21.31
C TYR A 472 -0.72 -15.12 21.37
N THR A 473 -1.85 -14.47 21.07
CA THR A 473 -1.99 -13.01 21.20
C THR A 473 -1.90 -12.56 22.66
N THR A 474 -2.41 -13.39 23.56
CA THR A 474 -2.36 -13.20 25.01
C THR A 474 -0.91 -13.13 25.53
N GLN A 475 0.09 -13.68 24.83
CA GLN A 475 1.50 -13.57 25.26
C GLN A 475 1.98 -12.12 25.33
N MET A 476 1.45 -11.21 24.49
CA MET A 476 1.77 -9.78 24.60
C MET A 476 1.26 -9.15 25.90
N ILE A 477 0.20 -9.73 26.48
CA ILE A 477 -0.38 -9.29 27.75
C ILE A 477 0.34 -9.98 28.92
N LEU A 478 0.62 -11.29 28.80
CA LEU A 478 1.26 -12.09 29.86
C LEU A 478 2.76 -11.83 30.00
N GLN A 479 3.45 -11.51 28.90
CA GLN A 479 4.90 -11.26 28.85
C GLN A 479 5.19 -9.92 28.16
N PRO A 480 4.78 -8.78 28.75
CA PRO A 480 4.86 -7.48 28.10
C PRO A 480 6.30 -7.03 27.77
N GLU A 481 7.32 -7.60 28.42
CA GLU A 481 8.73 -7.26 28.18
C GLU A 481 9.39 -8.08 27.07
N LYS A 482 8.80 -9.21 26.65
CA LYS A 482 9.39 -10.15 25.68
C LYS A 482 8.46 -10.49 24.51
N GLY A 483 7.17 -10.59 24.76
CA GLY A 483 6.18 -11.11 23.81
C GLY A 483 6.30 -12.62 23.64
N ILE A 484 6.18 -13.10 22.41
CA ILE A 484 6.30 -14.53 22.07
C ILE A 484 7.77 -14.97 22.11
N ASP A 485 8.10 -16.00 22.88
CA ASP A 485 9.36 -16.73 22.67
C ASP A 485 9.29 -17.51 21.36
N PHE A 486 10.16 -17.23 20.39
CA PHE A 486 10.09 -17.86 19.07
C PHE A 486 10.62 -19.29 19.03
N PHE A 487 11.48 -19.67 19.98
CA PHE A 487 12.33 -20.87 19.87
C PHE A 487 12.13 -21.86 21.00
N ASN A 488 11.70 -21.43 22.19
CA ASN A 488 11.59 -22.29 23.36
C ASN A 488 10.14 -22.55 23.77
N ASN A 489 9.90 -23.70 24.39
CA ASN A 489 8.62 -24.02 25.03
C ASN A 489 8.53 -23.41 26.44
N ALA A 490 7.41 -23.64 27.12
CA ALA A 490 7.11 -23.14 28.46
C ALA A 490 8.11 -23.60 29.53
N ASN A 491 8.86 -24.69 29.27
CA ASN A 491 9.90 -25.19 30.16
C ASN A 491 11.29 -24.64 29.81
N GLY A 492 11.38 -23.68 28.88
CA GLY A 492 12.64 -23.10 28.42
C GLY A 492 13.48 -24.01 27.52
N LYS A 493 12.93 -25.14 27.04
CA LYS A 493 13.64 -26.05 26.12
C LYS A 493 13.35 -25.69 24.66
N PRO A 494 14.27 -25.93 23.72
CA PRO A 494 14.02 -25.73 22.29
C PRO A 494 12.75 -26.45 21.83
N SER A 495 11.92 -25.73 21.08
CA SER A 495 10.67 -26.19 20.48
C SER A 495 10.80 -26.08 18.96
N LEU A 496 11.38 -27.13 18.39
CA LEU A 496 11.55 -27.24 16.95
C LEU A 496 10.17 -27.33 16.28
N GLY A 497 10.03 -26.73 15.08
CA GLY A 497 8.74 -26.61 14.38
C GLY A 497 7.78 -25.53 14.92
N LYS A 498 8.08 -24.87 16.04
CA LYS A 498 7.24 -23.79 16.61
C LYS A 498 7.04 -22.62 15.65
N LEU A 499 8.08 -22.22 14.92
CA LEU A 499 8.01 -21.15 13.93
C LEU A 499 6.94 -21.41 12.85
N ALA A 500 6.69 -22.67 12.47
CA ALA A 500 5.63 -23.01 11.52
C ALA A 500 4.23 -22.68 12.06
N PHE A 501 3.99 -22.95 13.35
CA PHE A 501 2.74 -22.59 14.01
C PHE A 501 2.61 -21.08 14.15
N ILE A 502 3.68 -20.38 14.53
CA ILE A 502 3.67 -18.91 14.61
C ILE A 502 3.33 -18.33 13.24
N TRP A 503 3.96 -18.82 12.18
CA TRP A 503 3.72 -18.39 10.81
C TRP A 503 2.26 -18.54 10.37
N LYS A 504 1.64 -19.68 10.69
CA LYS A 504 0.28 -20.03 10.25
C LYS A 504 -0.80 -19.34 11.07
N TYR A 505 -0.60 -19.21 12.37
CA TYR A 505 -1.69 -18.89 13.31
C TYR A 505 -1.54 -17.56 14.00
N VAL A 506 -0.36 -16.95 14.09
CA VAL A 506 -0.21 -15.68 14.83
C VAL A 506 -0.40 -14.47 13.90
N ASP A 507 -1.00 -13.40 14.42
CA ASP A 507 -1.10 -12.13 13.69
C ASP A 507 0.25 -11.41 13.62
N TRP A 508 0.42 -10.55 12.61
CA TRP A 508 1.71 -9.88 12.43
C TRP A 508 1.97 -8.74 13.43
N TYR A 509 0.94 -8.18 14.08
CA TYR A 509 1.16 -7.17 15.12
C TYR A 509 1.88 -7.79 16.32
N THR A 510 1.39 -8.93 16.81
CA THR A 510 2.01 -9.71 17.89
C THR A 510 3.44 -10.14 17.53
N ILE A 511 3.66 -10.65 16.31
CA ILE A 511 5.00 -11.05 15.86
C ILE A 511 5.94 -9.85 15.84
N ILE A 512 5.54 -8.74 15.21
CA ILE A 512 6.39 -7.55 15.08
C ILE A 512 6.72 -6.96 16.46
N CYS A 513 5.73 -6.83 17.35
CA CYS A 513 5.96 -6.38 18.72
C CYS A 513 6.95 -7.28 19.46
N SER A 514 6.81 -8.61 19.34
CA SER A 514 7.73 -9.56 19.98
C SER A 514 9.16 -9.43 19.44
N ILE A 515 9.33 -9.25 18.13
CA ILE A 515 10.66 -8.97 17.52
C ILE A 515 11.20 -7.62 18.03
N MET A 516 10.40 -6.56 18.06
CA MET A 516 10.84 -5.26 18.58
C MET A 516 11.21 -5.29 20.07
N LEU A 517 10.58 -6.16 20.87
CA LEU A 517 10.96 -6.36 22.27
C LEU A 517 12.29 -7.09 22.41
N GLN A 518 12.53 -8.10 21.56
CA GLN A 518 13.69 -8.99 21.66
C GLN A 518 14.96 -8.48 20.97
N TYR A 519 14.85 -7.58 19.99
CA TYR A 519 16.00 -7.04 19.24
C TYR A 519 16.06 -5.51 19.28
N ASP A 520 17.23 -4.95 19.63
CA ASP A 520 17.42 -3.52 19.89
C ASP A 520 17.23 -2.62 18.68
N ASN A 521 17.61 -3.11 17.50
CA ASN A 521 17.66 -2.33 16.27
C ASN A 521 16.46 -2.57 15.34
N VAL A 522 15.36 -3.11 15.87
CA VAL A 522 14.13 -3.35 15.09
C VAL A 522 13.04 -2.34 15.45
N TYR A 523 12.47 -1.73 14.42
CA TYR A 523 11.48 -0.66 14.46
C TYR A 523 10.25 -1.05 13.64
N ALA A 524 9.16 -0.31 13.82
CA ALA A 524 8.02 -0.35 12.92
C ALA A 524 7.47 1.05 12.69
N ASP A 525 6.95 1.32 11.49
CA ASP A 525 6.24 2.57 11.22
C ASP A 525 4.74 2.33 11.11
N ILE A 526 3.97 3.36 11.47
CA ILE A 526 2.50 3.33 11.44
C ILE A 526 1.93 3.84 10.12
N SER A 527 2.71 3.89 9.05
CA SER A 527 2.25 4.40 7.77
C SER A 527 1.15 3.51 7.17
N TYR A 528 0.27 4.07 6.32
CA TYR A 528 -0.91 3.39 5.75
C TYR A 528 -2.05 3.02 6.72
N ILE A 529 -1.76 2.70 7.99
CA ILE A 529 -2.77 2.28 8.98
C ILE A 529 -3.47 3.45 9.71
N LEU A 530 -2.98 4.68 9.56
CA LEU A 530 -3.43 5.87 10.32
C LEU A 530 -4.89 6.31 10.10
N HIS A 531 -5.60 5.74 9.14
CA HIS A 531 -6.92 6.22 8.78
C HIS A 531 -8.04 5.63 9.65
N ASN A 532 -7.76 4.57 10.42
CA ASN A 532 -8.73 3.85 11.26
C ASN A 532 -8.66 4.30 12.73
N LYS A 533 -9.81 4.62 13.33
CA LYS A 533 -9.90 5.08 14.73
C LYS A 533 -9.58 3.99 15.76
N ALA A 534 -9.92 2.72 15.49
CA ALA A 534 -9.66 1.61 16.41
C ALA A 534 -8.14 1.38 16.60
N ILE A 535 -7.37 1.61 15.54
CA ILE A 535 -5.91 1.49 15.53
C ILE A 535 -5.25 2.52 16.44
N LEU A 536 -5.80 3.73 16.53
CA LEU A 536 -5.26 4.78 17.38
C LEU A 536 -5.32 4.41 18.88
N ALA A 537 -6.39 3.75 19.32
CA ALA A 537 -6.52 3.29 20.70
C ALA A 537 -5.50 2.20 21.03
N LEU A 538 -5.34 1.21 20.15
CA LEU A 538 -4.33 0.17 20.32
C LEU A 538 -2.91 0.76 20.27
N LEU A 539 -2.63 1.69 19.36
CA LEU A 539 -1.33 2.37 19.28
C LEU A 539 -1.01 3.08 20.60
N LYS A 540 -1.97 3.81 21.16
CA LYS A 540 -1.78 4.48 22.46
C LYS A 540 -1.47 3.48 23.56
N HIS A 541 -2.15 2.34 23.58
CA HIS A 541 -1.81 1.25 24.50
C HIS A 541 -0.40 0.70 24.25
N THR A 542 0.00 0.47 23.00
CA THR A 542 1.37 0.02 22.65
C THR A 542 2.43 1.02 23.14
N LEU A 543 2.17 2.33 23.06
CA LEU A 543 3.10 3.38 23.52
C LEU A 543 3.27 3.44 25.05
N THR A 544 2.45 2.70 25.82
CA THR A 544 2.67 2.55 27.27
C THR A 544 3.83 1.61 27.60
N ASN A 545 4.19 0.71 26.67
CA ASN A 545 5.35 -0.16 26.82
C ASN A 545 6.65 0.62 26.55
N LYS A 546 7.55 0.64 27.55
CA LYS A 546 8.78 1.45 27.53
C LYS A 546 9.68 1.13 26.32
N THR A 547 9.83 -0.14 25.97
CA THR A 547 10.68 -0.60 24.86
C THR A 547 10.04 -0.34 23.50
N LEU A 548 8.76 -0.69 23.33
CA LEU A 548 8.06 -0.49 22.05
C LEU A 548 7.93 0.99 21.72
N LYS A 549 7.65 1.84 22.71
CA LYS A 549 7.50 3.28 22.54
C LYS A 549 8.71 3.93 21.83
N GLU A 550 9.92 3.45 22.09
CA GLU A 550 11.16 3.98 21.49
C GLU A 550 11.45 3.46 20.07
N LYS A 551 10.65 2.48 19.61
CA LYS A 551 10.88 1.76 18.34
C LYS A 551 9.76 1.98 17.31
N ILE A 552 8.75 2.78 17.65
CA ILE A 552 7.64 3.13 16.74
C ILE A 552 7.94 4.45 16.03
N LEU A 553 7.78 4.48 14.70
CA LEU A 553 8.04 5.64 13.85
C LEU A 553 6.76 6.17 13.23
N TYR A 554 6.62 7.49 13.16
CA TYR A 554 5.59 8.13 12.35
C TYR A 554 5.93 8.00 10.85
N GLY A 555 4.95 7.59 10.06
CA GLY A 555 5.03 7.60 8.60
C GLY A 555 3.65 7.83 7.98
N SER A 556 3.60 8.45 6.80
CA SER A 556 2.33 8.80 6.14
C SER A 556 1.98 7.93 4.93
N ASP A 557 2.96 7.23 4.35
CA ASP A 557 2.85 6.51 3.08
C ASP A 557 2.27 7.40 1.95
N PHE A 558 2.72 8.66 1.93
CA PHE A 558 2.34 9.61 0.91
C PHE A 558 2.88 9.18 -0.47
N TYR A 559 2.09 9.22 -1.54
CA TYR A 559 0.73 9.76 -1.66
C TYR A 559 -0.37 8.68 -1.72
N VAL A 560 -0.04 7.40 -1.49
CA VAL A 560 -0.95 6.26 -1.72
C VAL A 560 -2.14 6.29 -0.76
N VAL A 561 -1.92 6.71 0.49
CA VAL A 561 -2.97 6.82 1.53
C VAL A 561 -3.99 7.93 1.24
N ARG A 562 -3.71 8.85 0.30
CA ARG A 562 -4.66 9.92 -0.07
C ARG A 562 -5.99 9.44 -0.61
N ASN A 563 -6.08 8.16 -0.96
CA ASN A 563 -7.33 7.52 -1.34
C ASN A 563 -8.26 7.28 -0.14
N HIS A 564 -7.74 7.31 1.09
CA HIS A 564 -8.49 7.14 2.33
C HIS A 564 -8.68 8.49 3.03
N LYS A 565 -7.61 9.25 3.28
CA LYS A 565 -7.65 10.56 3.95
C LYS A 565 -6.58 11.51 3.41
N SER A 566 -6.82 12.82 3.48
CA SER A 566 -5.78 13.81 3.16
C SER A 566 -4.67 13.81 4.21
N ASP A 567 -3.43 14.13 3.83
CA ASP A 567 -2.28 14.21 4.75
C ASP A 567 -2.54 15.13 5.96
N LYS A 568 -3.22 16.27 5.73
CA LYS A 568 -3.63 17.18 6.81
C LYS A 568 -4.58 16.52 7.80
N ALA A 569 -5.53 15.73 7.30
CA ALA A 569 -6.48 15.03 8.15
C ALA A 569 -5.78 13.92 8.95
N ILE A 570 -4.85 13.20 8.34
CA ILE A 570 -4.04 12.18 9.03
C ILE A 570 -3.22 12.82 10.16
N LEU A 571 -2.54 13.94 9.89
CA LEU A 571 -1.77 14.65 10.90
C LEU A 571 -2.66 15.20 12.03
N ALA A 572 -3.81 15.78 11.69
CA ALA A 572 -4.77 16.30 12.67
C ALA A 572 -5.36 15.18 13.56
N ASP A 573 -5.76 14.06 12.96
CA ASP A 573 -6.29 12.91 13.70
C ASP A 573 -5.25 12.34 14.67
N MET A 574 -3.98 12.27 14.25
CA MET A 574 -2.87 11.82 15.11
C MET A 574 -2.61 12.78 16.28
N ARG A 575 -2.55 14.08 16.02
CA ARG A 575 -2.36 15.09 17.07
C ARG A 575 -3.55 15.22 18.02
N ALA A 576 -4.75 14.84 17.57
CA ALA A 576 -5.93 14.77 18.43
C ALA A 576 -5.95 13.47 19.27
N GLY A 577 -5.34 12.40 18.78
CA GLY A 577 -5.35 11.08 19.41
C GLY A 577 -4.25 10.83 20.43
N LEU A 578 -3.09 11.46 20.25
CA LEU A 578 -1.90 11.33 21.08
C LEU A 578 -1.62 12.63 21.84
N THR A 579 -0.93 12.55 22.97
CA THR A 579 -0.34 13.74 23.61
C THR A 579 0.79 14.30 22.76
N GLU A 580 1.24 15.53 23.05
CA GLU A 580 2.37 16.10 22.33
C GLU A 580 3.65 15.29 22.56
N GLU A 581 3.88 14.78 23.77
CA GLU A 581 5.03 13.93 24.10
C GLU A 581 4.99 12.59 23.36
N GLU A 582 3.82 11.94 23.31
CA GLU A 582 3.62 10.69 22.56
C GLU A 582 3.87 10.90 21.06
N PHE A 583 3.35 12.00 20.49
CA PHE A 583 3.56 12.33 19.08
C PHE A 583 5.03 12.67 18.80
N ASP A 584 5.67 13.46 19.66
CA ASP A 584 7.07 13.86 19.55
C ASP A 584 8.01 12.65 19.63
N GLN A 585 7.70 11.68 20.49
CA GLN A 585 8.41 10.40 20.55
C GLN A 585 8.49 9.71 19.19
N ILE A 586 7.33 9.48 18.55
CA ILE A 586 7.29 8.72 17.30
C ILE A 586 7.66 9.56 16.07
N ALA A 587 7.48 10.89 16.11
CA ALA A 587 7.68 11.77 14.97
C ALA A 587 9.01 12.55 14.97
N ARG A 588 9.67 12.70 16.12
CA ARG A 588 10.92 13.47 16.27
C ARG A 588 12.06 12.64 16.85
N TYR A 589 11.87 12.08 18.05
CA TYR A 589 12.96 11.40 18.77
C TYR A 589 13.34 10.06 18.11
N ASN A 590 12.38 9.15 17.92
CA ASN A 590 12.68 7.83 17.34
C ASN A 590 13.20 7.91 15.89
N PRO A 591 12.62 8.73 14.98
CA PRO A 591 13.16 8.85 13.62
C PRO A 591 14.60 9.38 13.58
N ARG A 592 14.97 10.29 14.49
CA ARG A 592 16.35 10.79 14.58
C ARG A 592 17.34 9.69 15.00
N LYS A 593 16.98 8.87 16.00
CA LYS A 593 17.78 7.69 16.41
C LYS A 593 17.90 6.66 15.28
N TYR A 594 16.80 6.39 14.58
CA TYR A 594 16.77 5.46 13.45
C TYR A 594 17.63 5.94 12.27
N LEU A 595 17.62 7.24 11.96
CA LEU A 595 18.37 7.85 10.86
C LEU A 595 19.80 8.31 11.22
N ASN A 596 20.21 8.19 12.49
CA ASN A 596 21.47 8.71 13.03
C ASN A 596 21.64 10.25 12.86
N LEU A 597 20.58 11.02 13.12
CA LEU A 597 20.60 12.49 12.96
C LEU A 597 21.01 13.27 14.23
N GLY A 598 21.48 12.57 15.27
CA GLY A 598 21.76 13.14 16.60
C GLY A 598 20.48 13.49 17.37
N ASP A 599 20.64 13.94 18.62
CA ASP A 599 19.51 14.25 19.51
C ASP A 599 18.71 15.46 19.02
N PHE A 600 17.41 15.47 19.33
CA PHE A 600 16.56 16.63 19.09
C PHE A 600 16.80 17.65 20.21
N VAL A 601 17.21 18.86 19.82
CA VAL A 601 17.26 20.00 20.74
C VAL A 601 16.01 20.85 20.45
N PRO A 602 15.05 20.93 21.38
CA PRO A 602 13.93 21.85 21.24
C PRO A 602 14.48 23.28 21.13
N ASN A 603 14.05 24.02 20.11
CA ASN A 603 14.33 25.46 20.00
C ASN A 603 13.37 26.26 20.88
#